data_AF-A0A087CXS3-F1
#
_entry.id   AF-A0A087CXS3-F1
#
_cell.length_a   1.000
_cell.length_b   1.000
_cell.length_c   1.000
_cell.angle_alpha   90.00
_cell.angle_beta   90.00
_cell.angle_gamma   90.00
#
_symmetry.space_group_name_H-M   'P 1'
#
loop_
_entity.id
_entity.type
_entity.pdbx_description
1 polymer ?
#
loop_
_entity_poly.entity_id
_entity_poly.type
_entity_poly.pdbx_seq_one_letter_code
_entity_poly.pdbx_strand_id
1 'polypeptide(L)'
;MTNVPHIDNLVCVTDKGRRKQIRSEARACHHEVWHHATSAHREQIERRMHELDERVEAKAREQYRQRVIYPRDECYQLDGATYISAEAFEGILGKEQTHYMLWKNIGVDDRTAAYWESPDVMNYLLECSIDDGDGGECCFTDAQSIDYARSCAFTPAEMLLRQDADKCVEHAADDGLNYALCGHPDVDVIECAGYAVFLSSRNPSRAVRAEYRGDTWIMQAFERYRPWGIPVRFDWRDAPREQFDSDYRCRFLAARSAFDCAVTWVDAEAW
;
A
#
# COMPACT_ATOMS: atom_id res chain seq x y z
N MET A 1 17.91 -3.47 -59.48
CA MET A 1 18.20 -2.45 -58.44
C MET A 1 17.06 -1.45 -58.47
N THR A 2 16.05 -1.69 -57.64
CA THR A 2 14.79 -0.94 -57.61
C THR A 2 14.58 -0.49 -56.17
N ASN A 3 14.59 0.83 -55.98
CA ASN A 3 14.37 1.51 -54.69
C ASN A 3 12.94 1.29 -54.21
N VAL A 4 12.80 0.71 -53.03
CA VAL A 4 11.54 0.63 -52.28
C VAL A 4 11.62 1.67 -51.15
N PRO A 5 10.68 2.62 -51.02
CA PRO A 5 10.62 3.50 -49.86
C PRO A 5 9.98 2.78 -48.67
N HIS A 6 10.58 3.01 -47.51
CA HIS A 6 10.18 2.57 -46.17
C HIS A 6 8.76 3.03 -45.82
N ILE A 7 7.89 2.09 -45.44
CA ILE A 7 6.60 2.36 -44.80
C ILE A 7 6.83 2.26 -43.30
N ASP A 8 7.03 3.39 -42.65
CA ASP A 8 6.91 3.56 -41.19
C ASP A 8 6.64 5.03 -40.93
N ASN A 9 5.35 5.42 -40.92
CA ASN A 9 4.84 6.68 -40.33
C ASN A 9 3.32 6.82 -40.51
N LEU A 10 2.56 5.76 -40.25
CA LEU A 10 1.12 5.86 -40.10
C LEU A 10 0.70 4.98 -38.93
N VAL A 11 0.31 5.66 -37.85
CA VAL A 11 -0.50 5.25 -36.67
C VAL A 11 0.18 5.70 -35.37
N CYS A 12 0.42 7.00 -35.22
CA CYS A 12 0.70 7.66 -33.93
C CYS A 12 -0.06 9.00 -33.78
N VAL A 13 -0.99 9.32 -34.69
CA VAL A 13 -1.66 10.64 -34.76
C VAL A 13 -3.11 10.58 -34.26
N THR A 14 -3.70 9.42 -33.96
CA THR A 14 -5.13 9.31 -33.70
C THR A 14 -5.54 9.34 -32.22
N ASP A 15 -4.65 9.06 -31.26
CA ASP A 15 -5.03 9.07 -29.83
C ASP A 15 -4.85 10.46 -29.16
N LYS A 16 -3.71 11.12 -29.38
CA LYS A 16 -3.50 12.51 -28.90
C LYS A 16 -4.43 13.52 -29.57
N GLY A 17 -4.79 13.27 -30.83
CA GLY A 17 -5.77 14.09 -31.57
C GLY A 17 -7.17 13.95 -30.98
N ARG A 18 -7.59 12.72 -30.67
CA ARG A 18 -8.88 12.42 -30.03
C ARG A 18 -8.94 12.96 -28.59
N ARG A 19 -7.84 12.85 -27.81
CA ARG A 19 -7.72 13.46 -26.46
C ARG A 19 -7.78 14.98 -26.48
N LYS A 20 -7.17 15.64 -27.48
CA LYS A 20 -7.30 17.09 -27.67
C LYS A 20 -8.70 17.48 -28.11
N GLN A 21 -9.33 16.67 -28.96
CA GLN A 21 -10.67 16.92 -29.45
C GLN A 21 -11.71 16.76 -28.33
N ILE A 22 -11.61 15.71 -27.49
CA ILE A 22 -12.41 15.55 -26.27
C ILE A 22 -12.14 16.68 -25.27
N ARG A 23 -10.88 17.07 -25.04
CA ARG A 23 -10.55 18.25 -24.22
C ARG A 23 -11.13 19.56 -24.79
N SER A 24 -11.21 19.69 -26.11
CA SER A 24 -11.78 20.87 -26.77
C SER A 24 -13.29 20.85 -26.83
N GLU A 25 -13.93 19.68 -26.91
CA GLU A 25 -15.37 19.48 -26.87
C GLU A 25 -15.89 19.64 -25.44
N ALA A 26 -15.18 19.10 -24.45
CA ALA A 26 -15.41 19.37 -23.02
C ALA A 26 -15.21 20.85 -22.68
N ARG A 27 -14.27 21.54 -23.34
CA ARG A 27 -14.10 23.00 -23.23
C ARG A 27 -15.12 23.80 -24.06
N ALA A 28 -15.70 23.25 -25.12
CA ALA A 28 -16.67 23.95 -25.97
C ALA A 28 -18.10 23.83 -25.42
N CYS A 29 -18.40 22.79 -24.63
CA CYS A 29 -19.61 22.70 -23.80
C CYS A 29 -19.63 23.71 -22.63
N HIS A 30 -18.61 24.57 -22.48
CA HIS A 30 -18.56 25.63 -21.45
C HIS A 30 -19.61 26.75 -21.61
N HIS A 31 -20.56 26.63 -22.55
CA HIS A 31 -21.58 27.65 -22.78
C HIS A 31 -23.01 27.11 -22.84
N GLU A 32 -23.31 26.05 -22.09
CA GLU A 32 -24.68 25.54 -21.95
C GLU A 32 -25.11 25.45 -20.49
N VAL A 33 -26.32 25.97 -20.25
CA VAL A 33 -27.09 26.07 -19.00
C VAL A 33 -26.60 25.14 -17.88
N TRP A 34 -26.07 25.73 -16.81
CA TRP A 34 -25.82 25.02 -15.56
C TRP A 34 -27.15 24.53 -15.00
N HIS A 35 -27.44 23.25 -15.17
CA HIS A 35 -28.41 22.58 -14.32
C HIS A 35 -27.78 22.49 -12.93
N HIS A 36 -28.08 23.45 -12.06
CA HIS A 36 -27.72 23.34 -10.66
C HIS A 36 -28.39 22.09 -10.10
N ALA A 37 -27.58 21.13 -9.66
CA ALA A 37 -28.09 20.02 -8.88
C ALA A 37 -28.82 20.60 -7.66
N THR A 38 -30.03 20.11 -7.39
CA THR A 38 -30.76 20.54 -6.21
C THR A 38 -29.99 20.16 -4.95
N SER A 39 -30.06 20.98 -3.90
CA SER A 39 -29.44 20.66 -2.59
C SER A 39 -29.83 19.24 -2.12
N ALA A 40 -31.09 18.85 -2.34
CA ALA A 40 -31.59 17.52 -2.01
C ALA A 40 -30.89 16.39 -2.78
N HIS A 41 -30.55 16.58 -4.06
CA HIS A 41 -29.81 15.58 -4.85
C HIS A 41 -28.37 15.43 -4.34
N ARG A 42 -27.71 16.54 -4.05
CA ARG A 42 -26.36 16.55 -3.47
C ARG A 42 -26.35 15.84 -2.11
N GLU A 43 -27.29 16.17 -1.23
CA GLU A 43 -27.43 15.52 0.08
C GLU A 43 -27.68 14.01 -0.04
N GLN A 44 -28.44 13.58 -1.05
CA GLN A 44 -28.66 12.16 -1.31
C GLN A 44 -27.37 11.45 -1.75
N ILE A 45 -26.57 12.07 -2.63
CA ILE A 45 -25.27 11.54 -3.05
C ILE A 45 -24.34 11.42 -1.85
N GLU A 46 -24.18 12.51 -1.09
CA GLU A 46 -23.30 12.55 0.09
C GLU A 46 -23.66 11.45 1.10
N ARG A 47 -24.94 11.34 1.46
CA ARG A 47 -25.40 10.28 2.37
C ARG A 47 -25.05 8.89 1.85
N ARG A 48 -25.30 8.63 0.57
CA ARG A 48 -25.01 7.35 -0.06
C ARG A 48 -23.52 7.04 -0.06
N MET A 49 -22.68 8.01 -0.37
CA MET A 49 -21.23 7.82 -0.40
C MET A 49 -20.65 7.61 1.00
N HIS A 50 -21.16 8.32 2.01
CA HIS A 50 -20.78 8.08 3.40
C HIS A 50 -21.16 6.66 3.89
N GLU A 51 -22.35 6.15 3.54
CA GLU A 51 -22.75 4.77 3.87
C GLU A 51 -21.82 3.72 3.22
N LEU A 52 -21.33 3.99 2.00
CA LEU A 52 -20.33 3.14 1.36
C LEU A 52 -18.95 3.28 2.02
N ASP A 53 -18.54 4.51 2.34
CA ASP A 53 -17.27 4.79 2.99
C ASP A 53 -17.13 4.06 4.32
N GLU A 54 -18.16 4.09 5.17
CA GLU A 54 -18.16 3.37 6.43
C GLU A 54 -17.93 1.87 6.26
N ARG A 55 -18.51 1.27 5.20
CA ARG A 55 -18.35 -0.16 4.89
C ARG A 55 -16.96 -0.46 4.36
N VAL A 56 -16.44 0.36 3.45
CA VAL A 56 -15.09 0.24 2.88
C VAL A 56 -14.04 0.40 3.99
N GLU A 57 -14.13 1.45 4.80
CA GLU A 57 -13.24 1.73 5.94
C GLU A 57 -13.30 0.65 7.02
N ALA A 58 -14.49 0.12 7.31
CA ALA A 58 -14.62 -1.02 8.23
C ALA A 58 -13.87 -2.25 7.70
N LYS A 59 -14.02 -2.55 6.39
CA LYS A 59 -13.36 -3.69 5.77
C LYS A 59 -11.85 -3.51 5.65
N ALA A 60 -11.39 -2.32 5.27
CA ALA A 60 -9.97 -1.97 5.22
C ALA A 60 -9.31 -2.15 6.60
N ARG A 61 -9.93 -1.64 7.67
CA ARG A 61 -9.44 -1.83 9.05
C ARG A 61 -9.44 -3.29 9.48
N GLU A 62 -10.44 -4.07 9.09
CA GLU A 62 -10.45 -5.51 9.33
C GLU A 62 -9.26 -6.19 8.63
N GLN A 63 -9.07 -5.94 7.34
CA GLN A 63 -7.98 -6.53 6.55
C GLN A 63 -6.59 -6.12 7.07
N TYR A 64 -6.44 -4.86 7.48
CA TYR A 64 -5.20 -4.38 8.10
C TYR A 64 -4.92 -5.10 9.42
N ARG A 65 -5.91 -5.23 10.32
CA ARG A 65 -5.75 -5.95 11.59
C ARG A 65 -5.45 -7.43 11.38
N GLN A 66 -6.07 -8.05 10.38
CA GLN A 66 -5.83 -9.45 10.03
C GLN A 66 -4.55 -9.64 9.20
N ARG A 67 -3.89 -8.54 8.82
CA ARG A 67 -2.65 -8.51 8.01
C ARG A 67 -2.74 -9.34 6.73
N VAL A 68 -3.88 -9.25 6.02
CA VAL A 68 -4.18 -10.14 4.87
C VAL A 68 -3.72 -9.61 3.52
N ILE A 69 -3.29 -8.35 3.43
CA ILE A 69 -2.86 -7.75 2.17
C ILE A 69 -1.34 -7.85 2.12
N TYR A 70 -0.81 -8.61 1.18
CA TYR A 70 0.64 -8.73 1.06
C TYR A 70 1.21 -7.42 0.48
N PRO A 71 2.37 -6.91 0.95
CA PRO A 71 2.88 -5.60 0.51
C PRO A 71 3.12 -5.42 -1.00
N ARG A 72 3.14 -6.52 -1.79
CA ARG A 72 3.24 -6.48 -3.27
C ARG A 72 1.92 -6.76 -3.99
N ASP A 73 0.86 -7.04 -3.26
CA ASP A 73 -0.43 -7.29 -3.89
C ASP A 73 -0.96 -5.99 -4.47
N GLU A 74 -1.58 -6.08 -5.64
CA GLU A 74 -2.34 -4.97 -6.20
C GLU A 74 -3.60 -4.74 -5.36
N CYS A 75 -3.87 -3.48 -5.01
CA CYS A 75 -5.03 -3.15 -4.18
C CYS A 75 -5.48 -1.70 -4.39
N TYR A 76 -6.48 -1.26 -3.62
CA TYR A 76 -6.89 0.14 -3.61
C TYR A 76 -6.31 0.86 -2.39
N GLN A 77 -5.74 2.04 -2.62
CA GLN A 77 -5.50 3.06 -1.60
C GLN A 77 -6.79 3.87 -1.39
N LEU A 78 -7.07 4.30 -0.15
CA LEU A 78 -8.22 5.14 0.18
C LEU A 78 -7.85 6.60 0.49
N ASP A 79 -6.74 6.81 1.19
CA ASP A 79 -6.33 8.13 1.74
C ASP A 79 -4.81 8.28 1.99
N GLY A 80 -3.98 7.57 1.21
CA GLY A 80 -2.51 7.59 1.35
C GLY A 80 -1.95 6.67 2.45
N ALA A 81 -2.78 6.15 3.35
CA ALA A 81 -2.33 5.27 4.44
C ALA A 81 -3.23 4.06 4.65
N THR A 82 -4.48 4.11 4.18
CA THR A 82 -5.44 3.04 4.31
C THR A 82 -5.56 2.28 3.00
N TYR A 83 -5.49 0.95 3.10
CA TYR A 83 -5.47 0.05 1.95
C TYR A 83 -6.54 -1.04 2.10
N ILE A 84 -7.08 -1.47 0.96
CA ILE A 84 -8.10 -2.52 0.88
C ILE A 84 -7.88 -3.36 -0.37
N SER A 85 -8.00 -4.68 -0.25
CA SER A 85 -7.84 -5.60 -1.38
C SER A 85 -8.82 -5.27 -2.51
N ALA A 86 -8.43 -5.50 -3.76
CA ALA A 86 -9.29 -5.32 -4.93
C ALA A 86 -10.63 -6.07 -4.80
N GLU A 87 -10.59 -7.35 -4.40
CA GLU A 87 -11.79 -8.18 -4.21
C GLU A 87 -12.80 -7.54 -3.23
N ALA A 88 -12.32 -7.08 -2.08
CA ALA A 88 -13.19 -6.46 -1.08
C ALA A 88 -13.73 -5.10 -1.54
N PHE A 89 -12.90 -4.27 -2.17
CA PHE A 89 -13.29 -2.95 -2.66
C PHE A 89 -14.37 -3.06 -3.74
N GLU A 90 -14.10 -3.86 -4.77
CA GLU A 90 -15.02 -4.13 -5.87
C GLU A 90 -16.28 -4.86 -5.39
N GLY A 91 -16.15 -5.78 -4.44
CA GLY A 91 -17.28 -6.49 -3.84
C GLY A 91 -18.23 -5.58 -3.05
N ILE A 92 -17.70 -4.55 -2.38
CA ILE A 92 -18.51 -3.59 -1.61
C ILE A 92 -19.17 -2.56 -2.52
N LEU A 93 -18.40 -1.98 -3.44
CA LEU A 93 -18.83 -0.84 -4.26
C LEU A 93 -19.58 -1.27 -5.53
N GLY A 94 -19.19 -2.40 -6.14
CA GLY A 94 -19.72 -2.86 -7.41
C GLY A 94 -19.68 -1.77 -8.47
N LYS A 95 -20.85 -1.36 -8.96
CA LYS A 95 -20.99 -0.33 -10.00
C LYS A 95 -20.72 1.10 -9.52
N GLU A 96 -20.67 1.32 -8.21
CA GLU A 96 -20.46 2.64 -7.61
C GLU A 96 -18.99 2.99 -7.45
N GLN A 97 -18.08 2.16 -7.98
CA GLN A 97 -16.65 2.32 -7.81
C GLN A 97 -16.14 3.70 -8.28
N THR A 98 -16.43 4.07 -9.54
CA THR A 98 -16.02 5.36 -10.09
C THR A 98 -16.57 6.53 -9.27
N HIS A 99 -17.85 6.45 -8.89
CA HIS A 99 -18.54 7.45 -8.09
C HIS A 99 -17.91 7.63 -6.72
N TYR A 100 -17.64 6.52 -6.03
CA TYR A 100 -17.03 6.52 -4.71
C TYR A 100 -15.61 7.08 -4.75
N MET A 101 -14.77 6.61 -5.69
CA MET A 101 -13.39 7.08 -5.80
C MET A 101 -13.34 8.58 -6.10
N LEU A 102 -14.18 9.06 -7.04
CA LEU A 102 -14.25 10.49 -7.33
C LEU A 102 -14.71 11.29 -6.12
N TRP A 103 -15.75 10.83 -5.44
CA TRP A 103 -16.23 11.46 -4.22
C TRP A 103 -15.16 11.51 -3.12
N LYS A 104 -14.41 10.43 -2.92
CA LYS A 104 -13.32 10.40 -1.92
C LYS A 104 -12.22 11.39 -2.28
N ASN A 105 -11.92 11.57 -3.57
CA ASN A 105 -10.85 12.43 -4.05
C ASN A 105 -11.21 13.92 -4.02
N ILE A 106 -12.42 14.29 -4.46
CA ILE A 106 -12.80 15.70 -4.68
C ILE A 106 -14.14 16.11 -4.06
N GLY A 107 -14.86 15.20 -3.41
CA GLY A 107 -16.18 15.43 -2.82
C GLY A 107 -17.30 15.60 -3.86
N VAL A 108 -18.45 16.10 -3.41
CA VAL A 108 -19.54 16.53 -4.31
C VAL A 108 -19.61 18.05 -4.38
N ASP A 109 -19.26 18.60 -5.53
CA ASP A 109 -19.52 19.99 -5.94
C ASP A 109 -20.68 20.08 -6.94
N ASP A 110 -21.03 21.29 -7.37
CA ASP A 110 -22.14 21.50 -8.33
C ASP A 110 -21.93 20.76 -9.65
N ARG A 111 -20.67 20.60 -10.09
CA ARG A 111 -20.32 19.96 -11.35
C ARG A 111 -20.46 18.44 -11.26
N THR A 112 -19.84 17.84 -10.25
CA THR A 112 -19.92 16.39 -9.98
C THR A 112 -21.37 15.97 -9.70
N ALA A 113 -22.15 16.77 -8.97
CA ALA A 113 -23.56 16.50 -8.75
C ALA A 113 -24.38 16.56 -10.04
N ALA A 114 -24.13 17.54 -10.93
CA ALA A 114 -24.86 17.68 -12.18
C ALA A 114 -24.60 16.52 -13.16
N TYR A 115 -23.39 15.98 -13.16
CA TYR A 115 -22.95 14.91 -14.06
C TYR A 115 -22.87 13.53 -13.39
N TRP A 116 -23.41 13.38 -12.17
CA TRP A 116 -23.30 12.16 -11.37
C TRP A 116 -23.74 10.92 -12.15
N GLU A 117 -24.84 11.00 -12.89
CA GLU A 117 -25.39 9.89 -13.68
C GLU A 117 -24.76 9.74 -15.07
N SER A 118 -23.67 10.45 -15.38
CA SER A 118 -22.99 10.42 -16.68
C SER A 118 -21.65 9.66 -16.59
N PRO A 119 -21.59 8.36 -16.93
CA PRO A 119 -20.42 7.52 -16.70
C PRO A 119 -19.14 8.05 -17.36
N ASP A 120 -19.22 8.55 -18.59
CA ASP A 120 -18.07 9.07 -19.32
C ASP A 120 -17.49 10.33 -18.65
N VAL A 121 -18.36 11.19 -18.12
CA VAL A 121 -17.94 12.40 -17.41
C VAL A 121 -17.33 12.04 -16.05
N MET A 122 -17.95 11.10 -15.33
CA MET A 122 -17.44 10.64 -14.03
C MET A 122 -16.07 9.97 -14.16
N ASN A 123 -15.88 9.12 -15.18
CA ASN A 123 -14.58 8.50 -15.45
C ASN A 123 -13.52 9.54 -15.80
N TYR A 124 -13.84 10.51 -16.67
CA TYR A 124 -12.90 11.59 -17.01
C TYR A 124 -12.51 12.42 -15.79
N LEU A 125 -13.48 12.76 -14.92
CA LEU A 125 -13.21 13.50 -13.69
C LEU A 125 -12.36 12.68 -12.72
N LEU A 126 -12.58 11.37 -12.63
CA LEU A 126 -11.78 10.49 -11.79
C LEU A 126 -10.33 10.44 -12.27
N GLU A 127 -10.11 10.22 -13.57
CA GLU A 127 -8.76 10.26 -14.17
C GLU A 127 -8.06 11.59 -13.85
N CYS A 128 -8.75 12.72 -14.02
CA CYS A 128 -8.18 14.02 -13.68
C CYS A 128 -7.85 14.14 -12.18
N SER A 129 -8.73 13.66 -11.29
CA SER A 129 -8.49 13.75 -9.85
C SER A 129 -7.28 12.95 -9.38
N ILE A 130 -6.98 11.83 -10.04
CA ILE A 130 -5.79 11.03 -9.76
C ILE A 130 -4.54 11.68 -10.37
N ASP A 131 -4.62 12.13 -11.63
CA ASP A 131 -3.50 12.76 -12.35
C ASP A 131 -3.05 14.09 -11.71
N ASP A 132 -4.01 14.88 -11.23
CA ASP A 132 -3.77 16.19 -10.59
C ASP A 132 -3.49 16.06 -9.07
N GLY A 133 -3.46 14.82 -8.57
CA GLY A 133 -3.30 14.47 -7.16
C GLY A 133 -1.90 14.62 -6.59
N ASP A 134 -1.80 14.64 -5.26
CA ASP A 134 -0.56 14.72 -4.47
C ASP A 134 -0.10 13.35 -3.93
N GLY A 135 -0.75 12.25 -4.34
CA GLY A 135 -0.44 10.87 -3.96
C GLY A 135 -1.29 10.31 -2.80
N GLY A 136 -2.25 11.08 -2.30
CA GLY A 136 -3.19 10.66 -1.24
C GLY A 136 -4.54 10.17 -1.77
N GLU A 137 -4.70 10.12 -3.09
CA GLU A 137 -5.98 9.84 -3.75
C GLU A 137 -6.40 8.40 -3.54
N CYS A 138 -7.72 8.19 -3.57
CA CYS A 138 -8.30 6.88 -3.72
C CYS A 138 -8.08 6.38 -5.15
N CYS A 139 -7.16 5.43 -5.30
CA CYS A 139 -6.72 4.90 -6.58
C CYS A 139 -6.32 3.43 -6.45
N PHE A 140 -6.25 2.74 -7.60
CA PHE A 140 -5.67 1.41 -7.68
C PHE A 140 -4.15 1.51 -7.73
N THR A 141 -3.44 0.68 -6.95
CA THR A 141 -2.00 0.70 -6.80
C THR A 141 -1.40 -0.68 -7.11
N ASP A 142 -0.25 -0.69 -7.79
CA ASP A 142 0.51 -1.88 -8.18
C ASP A 142 1.52 -2.34 -7.11
N ALA A 143 1.81 -1.49 -6.12
CA ALA A 143 2.63 -1.80 -4.96
C ALA A 143 2.14 -1.02 -3.73
N GLN A 144 2.28 -1.62 -2.55
CA GLN A 144 1.77 -1.06 -1.31
C GLN A 144 2.89 -0.57 -0.39
N SER A 145 2.70 0.60 0.19
CA SER A 145 3.44 1.02 1.40
C SER A 145 2.67 0.64 2.66
N ILE A 146 2.16 -0.60 2.72
CA ILE A 146 1.46 -1.08 3.91
C ILE A 146 2.45 -1.21 5.05
N ASP A 147 2.22 -0.39 6.06
CA ASP A 147 3.00 -0.34 7.28
C ASP A 147 2.31 -1.17 8.36
N TYR A 148 2.57 -2.48 8.41
CA TYR A 148 2.16 -3.34 9.53
C TYR A 148 3.03 -3.13 10.77
N ALA A 149 4.21 -2.56 10.60
CA ALA A 149 5.12 -2.20 11.67
C ALA A 149 4.67 -0.94 12.44
N ARG A 150 3.61 -0.24 12.04
CA ARG A 150 3.10 0.99 12.68
C ARG A 150 2.73 0.86 14.17
N SER A 151 2.49 -0.35 14.68
CA SER A 151 2.33 -0.61 16.12
C SER A 151 3.67 -0.60 16.88
N CYS A 152 4.80 -0.66 16.18
CA CYS A 152 6.13 -0.44 16.72
C CYS A 152 6.37 1.06 16.83
N ALA A 153 6.25 1.62 18.03
CA ALA A 153 6.58 3.03 18.29
C ALA A 153 8.12 3.30 18.31
N PHE A 154 8.86 2.76 17.30
CA PHE A 154 10.27 2.96 16.90
C PHE A 154 11.37 2.07 17.62
N THR A 155 12.42 1.42 17.05
CA THR A 155 12.72 0.72 15.75
C THR A 155 14.01 -0.24 15.79
N PRO A 156 14.60 -0.82 14.69
CA PRO A 156 15.96 -1.44 14.62
C PRO A 156 17.18 -0.74 15.25
N ALA A 157 17.13 0.56 15.52
CA ALA A 157 17.87 1.23 16.61
C ALA A 157 17.33 2.68 16.73
N GLU A 158 16.01 2.84 16.75
CA GLU A 158 15.24 4.04 16.37
C GLU A 158 15.30 4.46 14.87
N MET A 159 16.22 3.89 14.07
CA MET A 159 16.08 3.03 12.85
C MET A 159 17.42 3.05 12.13
N LEU A 160 18.01 4.24 12.07
CA LEU A 160 19.27 4.67 12.67
C LEU A 160 19.23 6.20 12.96
N LEU A 161 18.03 6.78 13.23
CA LEU A 161 17.70 8.18 13.62
C LEU A 161 17.54 9.25 12.47
N ARG A 162 16.47 9.17 11.67
CA ARG A 162 15.63 10.29 11.12
C ARG A 162 16.14 11.46 10.20
N GLN A 163 17.41 11.77 9.90
CA GLN A 163 17.80 12.60 8.69
C GLN A 163 19.34 12.60 8.43
N ASP A 164 19.74 12.26 7.19
CA ASP A 164 21.10 12.17 6.60
C ASP A 164 22.09 11.11 7.15
N ALA A 165 22.12 9.90 6.53
CA ALA A 165 23.34 9.28 5.96
C ALA A 165 23.18 7.87 5.33
N ASP A 166 22.27 6.97 5.74
CA ASP A 166 22.21 5.58 5.19
C ASP A 166 20.79 5.01 4.95
N LYS A 167 19.97 5.75 4.17
CA LYS A 167 18.56 5.44 3.86
C LYS A 167 18.27 4.02 3.32
N CYS A 168 19.26 3.24 2.90
CA CYS A 168 19.03 1.90 2.37
C CYS A 168 18.88 0.81 3.43
N VAL A 169 19.47 0.95 4.63
CA VAL A 169 19.43 -0.12 5.65
C VAL A 169 18.10 -0.12 6.40
N GLU A 170 17.65 1.07 6.77
CA GLU A 170 16.42 1.29 7.54
C GLU A 170 15.20 0.83 6.76
N HIS A 171 14.98 1.41 5.57
CA HIS A 171 13.86 1.04 4.70
C HIS A 171 13.85 -0.45 4.35
N ALA A 172 15.04 -1.06 4.17
CA ALA A 172 15.13 -2.50 3.93
C ALA A 172 14.68 -3.34 5.14
N ALA A 173 14.92 -2.85 6.36
CA ALA A 173 14.46 -3.48 7.58
C ALA A 173 12.95 -3.31 7.78
N ASP A 174 12.40 -2.11 7.54
CA ASP A 174 10.96 -1.85 7.62
C ASP A 174 10.20 -2.70 6.61
N ASP A 175 10.65 -2.68 5.35
CA ASP A 175 10.10 -3.54 4.30
C ASP A 175 10.20 -5.01 4.73
N GLY A 176 11.36 -5.45 5.21
CA GLY A 176 11.54 -6.83 5.66
C GLY A 176 10.56 -7.22 6.76
N LEU A 177 10.30 -6.31 7.70
CA LEU A 177 9.39 -6.53 8.82
C LEU A 177 7.92 -6.55 8.36
N ASN A 178 7.52 -5.59 7.52
CA ASN A 178 6.16 -5.54 6.96
C ASN A 178 5.82 -6.82 6.18
N TYR A 179 6.79 -7.36 5.43
CA TYR A 179 6.62 -8.63 4.72
C TYR A 179 6.49 -9.81 5.69
N ALA A 180 7.30 -9.85 6.74
CA ALA A 180 7.29 -10.96 7.71
C ALA A 180 6.04 -10.97 8.60
N LEU A 181 5.46 -9.81 8.89
CA LEU A 181 4.24 -9.69 9.71
C LEU A 181 2.97 -10.00 8.92
N CYS A 182 3.02 -9.98 7.58
CA CYS A 182 1.89 -10.33 6.73
C CYS A 182 1.41 -11.76 7.04
N GLY A 183 0.09 -11.93 7.24
CA GLY A 183 -0.52 -13.21 7.61
C GLY A 183 -0.35 -13.60 9.08
N HIS A 184 0.30 -12.78 9.91
CA HIS A 184 0.56 -13.05 11.32
C HIS A 184 -0.11 -12.00 12.22
N PRO A 185 -1.45 -11.95 12.31
CA PRO A 185 -2.17 -10.93 13.08
C PRO A 185 -1.96 -11.03 14.60
N ASP A 186 -1.58 -12.21 15.07
CA ASP A 186 -1.35 -12.50 16.49
C ASP A 186 0.09 -12.19 16.95
N VAL A 187 0.98 -11.81 16.02
CA VAL A 187 2.38 -11.52 16.32
C VAL A 187 2.58 -10.02 16.48
N ASP A 188 3.01 -9.61 17.66
CA ASP A 188 3.39 -8.25 17.96
C ASP A 188 4.91 -8.12 18.10
N VAL A 189 5.41 -6.93 17.80
CA VAL A 189 6.82 -6.58 17.99
C VAL A 189 6.88 -5.38 18.92
N ILE A 190 7.59 -5.54 20.03
CA ILE A 190 7.77 -4.50 21.03
C ILE A 190 9.24 -4.11 21.15
N GLU A 191 9.51 -2.85 21.45
CA GLU A 191 10.85 -2.40 21.81
C GLU A 191 11.12 -2.74 23.29
N CYS A 192 12.32 -3.25 23.56
CA CYS A 192 12.80 -3.43 24.91
C CYS A 192 14.32 -3.26 24.99
N ALA A 193 14.77 -2.16 25.59
CA ALA A 193 16.18 -1.89 25.90
C ALA A 193 17.11 -1.96 24.67
N GLY A 194 16.68 -1.41 23.54
CA GLY A 194 17.45 -1.35 22.29
C GLY A 194 17.33 -2.61 21.43
N TYR A 195 16.36 -3.48 21.72
CA TYR A 195 16.06 -4.68 20.95
C TYR A 195 14.61 -4.69 20.50
N ALA A 196 14.35 -5.28 19.34
CA ALA A 196 13.00 -5.68 18.95
C ALA A 196 12.69 -7.06 19.54
N VAL A 197 11.53 -7.21 20.16
CA VAL A 197 11.08 -8.47 20.76
C VAL A 197 9.78 -8.89 20.08
N PHE A 198 9.83 -10.02 19.39
CA PHE A 198 8.68 -10.66 18.76
C PHE A 198 7.95 -11.50 19.80
N LEU A 199 6.64 -11.35 19.86
CA LEU A 199 5.73 -12.03 20.77
C LEU A 199 4.52 -12.52 19.98
N SER A 200 3.99 -13.69 20.30
CA SER A 200 2.70 -14.15 19.75
C SER A 200 1.67 -14.24 20.86
N SER A 201 0.49 -13.67 20.64
CA SER A 201 -0.67 -13.81 21.54
C SER A 201 -1.09 -15.28 21.68
N ARG A 202 -0.81 -16.11 20.67
CA ARG A 202 -1.09 -17.56 20.66
C ARG A 202 -0.10 -18.34 21.53
N ASN A 203 1.12 -17.87 21.68
CA ASN A 203 2.18 -18.53 22.44
C ASN A 203 2.90 -17.56 23.39
N PRO A 204 2.25 -17.13 24.49
CA PRO A 204 2.79 -16.08 25.37
C PRO A 204 4.06 -16.49 26.13
N SER A 205 4.42 -17.78 26.12
CA SER A 205 5.65 -18.28 26.73
C SER A 205 6.88 -18.18 25.82
N ARG A 206 6.69 -17.79 24.56
CA ARG A 206 7.72 -17.69 23.53
C ARG A 206 7.99 -16.22 23.19
N ALA A 207 9.26 -15.85 23.11
CA ALA A 207 9.70 -14.58 22.57
C ALA A 207 10.95 -14.75 21.70
N VAL A 208 11.14 -13.91 20.69
CA VAL A 208 12.42 -13.80 19.97
C VAL A 208 12.93 -12.39 20.10
N ARG A 209 14.16 -12.25 20.59
CA ARG A 209 14.88 -10.97 20.60
C ARG A 209 15.69 -10.84 19.32
N ALA A 210 15.47 -9.74 18.60
CA ALA A 210 16.21 -9.33 17.42
C ALA A 210 17.15 -8.17 17.75
N GLU A 211 18.41 -8.31 17.34
CA GLU A 211 19.45 -7.29 17.44
C GLU A 211 20.10 -7.10 16.07
N TYR A 212 20.35 -5.86 15.66
CA TYR A 212 21.19 -5.57 14.50
C TYR A 212 22.58 -5.13 14.97
N ARG A 213 23.61 -5.90 14.64
CA ARG A 213 24.99 -5.63 15.06
C ARG A 213 25.98 -5.93 13.97
N GLY A 214 26.73 -4.89 13.56
CA GLY A 214 27.83 -5.03 12.61
C GLY A 214 27.38 -5.59 11.26
N ASP A 215 26.29 -5.05 10.71
CA ASP A 215 25.63 -5.50 9.47
C ASP A 215 24.94 -6.87 9.52
N THR A 216 24.85 -7.49 10.70
CA THR A 216 24.21 -8.79 10.86
C THR A 216 23.00 -8.69 11.78
N TRP A 217 21.88 -9.28 11.38
CA TRP A 217 20.76 -9.55 12.27
C TRP A 217 21.04 -10.77 13.13
N ILE A 218 20.80 -10.66 14.43
CA ILE A 218 21.01 -11.72 15.42
C ILE A 218 19.68 -11.99 16.11
N MET A 219 19.18 -13.23 15.97
CA MET A 219 17.91 -13.69 16.52
C MET A 219 18.17 -14.66 17.67
N GLN A 220 17.71 -14.31 18.88
CA GLN A 220 17.77 -15.18 20.05
C GLN A 220 16.36 -15.54 20.51
N ALA A 221 16.01 -16.82 20.42
CA ALA A 221 14.76 -17.35 20.93
C ALA A 221 14.77 -17.51 22.46
N PHE A 222 13.62 -17.36 23.08
CA PHE A 222 13.39 -17.50 24.51
C PHE A 222 12.09 -18.25 24.79
N GLU A 223 12.17 -19.35 25.54
CA GLU A 223 11.01 -20.09 26.00
C GLU A 223 10.94 -20.03 27.53
N ARG A 224 9.79 -19.63 28.07
CA ARG A 224 9.58 -19.40 29.51
C ARG A 224 10.69 -18.55 30.13
N TYR A 225 11.04 -17.47 29.44
CA TYR A 225 12.06 -16.49 29.84
C TYR A 225 13.50 -17.04 29.92
N ARG A 226 13.79 -18.16 29.26
CA ARG A 226 15.14 -18.72 29.17
C ARG A 226 15.61 -18.78 27.72
N PRO A 227 16.90 -18.48 27.43
CA PRO A 227 17.44 -18.63 26.09
C PRO A 227 17.21 -20.05 25.58
N TRP A 228 16.68 -20.16 24.37
CA TRP A 228 16.45 -21.40 23.68
C TRP A 228 17.40 -21.50 22.48
N GLY A 229 18.20 -22.55 22.44
CA GLY A 229 19.16 -22.79 21.36
C GLY A 229 20.27 -21.74 21.26
N ILE A 230 20.97 -21.78 20.12
CA ILE A 230 22.05 -20.86 19.75
C ILE A 230 21.45 -19.70 18.93
N PRO A 231 21.90 -18.44 19.12
CA PRO A 231 21.44 -17.34 18.29
C PRO A 231 21.67 -17.60 16.79
N VAL A 232 20.67 -17.30 15.98
CA VAL A 232 20.74 -17.39 14.51
C VAL A 232 21.19 -16.04 13.96
N ARG A 233 21.97 -16.05 12.87
CA ARG A 233 22.57 -14.86 12.27
C ARG A 233 22.19 -14.72 10.81
N PHE A 234 21.87 -13.50 10.37
CA PHE A 234 21.56 -13.19 8.98
C PHE A 234 22.36 -11.96 8.56
N ASP A 235 23.43 -12.18 7.80
CA ASP A 235 24.23 -11.11 7.22
C ASP A 235 23.76 -10.85 5.79
N TRP A 236 23.58 -9.58 5.43
CA TRP A 236 23.12 -9.21 4.09
C TRP A 236 24.09 -9.60 2.99
N ARG A 237 25.37 -9.81 3.31
CA ARG A 237 26.40 -10.27 2.37
C ARG A 237 26.26 -11.74 2.02
N ASP A 238 25.54 -12.51 2.85
CA ASP A 238 25.23 -13.92 2.61
C ASP A 238 23.93 -14.12 1.80
N ALA A 239 23.17 -13.04 1.56
CA ALA A 239 21.95 -13.12 0.77
C ALA A 239 22.25 -13.51 -0.69
N PRO A 240 21.41 -14.34 -1.34
CA PRO A 240 21.57 -14.68 -2.75
C PRO A 240 21.61 -13.40 -3.59
N ARG A 241 22.65 -13.28 -4.43
CA ARG A 241 22.83 -12.14 -5.35
C ARG A 241 22.52 -12.55 -6.78
N GLU A 242 21.57 -11.88 -7.40
CA GLU A 242 21.35 -11.92 -8.84
C GLU A 242 22.14 -10.82 -9.55
N GLN A 243 22.30 -10.97 -10.88
CA GLN A 243 22.88 -9.90 -11.69
C GLN A 243 22.00 -8.66 -11.54
N PHE A 244 22.58 -7.53 -11.13
CA PHE A 244 21.90 -6.25 -10.83
C PHE A 244 21.24 -6.11 -9.45
N ASP A 245 21.46 -7.03 -8.51
CA ASP A 245 20.97 -6.83 -7.15
C ASP A 245 21.67 -5.66 -6.45
N SER A 246 20.86 -4.75 -5.90
CA SER A 246 21.33 -3.66 -5.07
C SER A 246 21.64 -4.14 -3.66
N ASP A 247 22.52 -3.42 -2.95
CA ASP A 247 22.77 -3.66 -1.54
C ASP A 247 21.48 -3.50 -0.72
N TYR A 248 20.58 -2.60 -1.13
CA TYR A 248 19.23 -2.48 -0.57
C TYR A 248 18.47 -3.81 -0.60
N ARG A 249 18.38 -4.44 -1.76
CA ARG A 249 17.68 -5.71 -1.93
C ARG A 249 18.29 -6.80 -1.06
N CYS A 250 19.62 -6.89 -1.01
CA CYS A 250 20.30 -7.88 -0.18
C CYS A 250 20.03 -7.66 1.32
N ARG A 251 20.03 -6.40 1.77
CA ARG A 251 19.67 -6.02 3.14
C ARG A 251 18.22 -6.35 3.47
N PHE A 252 17.30 -6.09 2.52
CA PHE A 252 15.88 -6.42 2.64
C PHE A 252 15.70 -7.93 2.80
N LEU A 253 16.35 -8.74 1.95
CA LEU A 253 16.26 -10.19 2.01
C LEU A 253 16.79 -10.75 3.34
N ALA A 254 17.90 -10.21 3.85
CA ALA A 254 18.43 -10.62 5.15
C ALA A 254 17.51 -10.23 6.31
N ALA A 255 16.98 -8.99 6.31
CA ALA A 255 16.04 -8.54 7.32
C ALA A 255 14.77 -9.39 7.31
N ARG A 256 14.15 -9.56 6.13
CA ARG A 256 12.98 -10.42 5.93
C ARG A 256 13.22 -11.83 6.44
N SER A 257 14.32 -12.47 6.03
CA SER A 257 14.63 -13.84 6.46
C SER A 257 14.79 -13.95 7.98
N ALA A 258 15.40 -12.93 8.59
CA ALA A 258 15.58 -12.89 10.03
C ALA A 258 14.25 -12.74 10.77
N PHE A 259 13.35 -11.88 10.27
CA PHE A 259 12.04 -11.66 10.86
C PHE A 259 11.08 -12.81 10.59
N ASP A 260 11.09 -13.41 9.39
CA ASP A 260 10.34 -14.64 9.07
C ASP A 260 10.74 -15.76 10.05
N CYS A 261 12.04 -15.89 10.36
CA CYS A 261 12.53 -16.83 11.36
C CYS A 261 11.98 -16.54 12.76
N ALA A 262 11.97 -15.26 13.18
CA ALA A 262 11.45 -14.86 14.47
C ALA A 262 9.94 -15.12 14.60
N VAL A 263 9.16 -14.65 13.61
CA VAL A 263 7.71 -14.79 13.50
C VAL A 263 7.32 -16.28 13.50
N THR A 264 7.94 -17.09 12.64
CA THR A 264 7.67 -18.53 12.56
C THR A 264 7.90 -19.22 13.90
N TRP A 265 8.96 -18.84 14.64
CA TRP A 265 9.27 -19.49 15.91
C TRP A 265 8.28 -19.10 17.03
N VAL A 266 7.94 -17.81 17.15
CA VAL A 266 6.99 -17.37 18.18
C VAL A 266 5.58 -17.86 17.91
N ASP A 267 5.23 -18.05 16.64
CA ASP A 267 3.86 -18.33 16.20
C ASP A 267 3.62 -19.81 15.86
N ALA A 268 4.67 -20.64 15.83
CA ALA A 268 4.56 -22.08 15.62
C ALA A 268 3.62 -22.74 16.64
N GLU A 269 2.82 -23.70 16.18
CA GLU A 269 1.94 -24.49 17.06
C GLU A 269 2.74 -25.10 18.21
N ALA A 270 2.25 -24.92 19.44
CA ALA A 270 2.80 -25.56 20.62
C ALA A 270 2.44 -27.06 20.57
N TRP A 271 3.45 -27.92 20.47
CA TRP A 271 3.31 -29.38 20.59
C TRP A 271 3.20 -29.81 22.05
#